data_AF-A0A3B8YMD8-F1
#
_entry.id   AF-A0A3B8YMD8-F1
#
_cell.length_a   1.000
_cell.length_b   1.000
_cell.length_c   1.000
_cell.angle_alpha   90.00
_cell.angle_beta   90.00
_cell.angle_gamma   90.00
#
_symmetry.space_group_name_H-M   'P 1'
#
loop_
_entity.id
_entity.type
_entity.pdbx_description
1 polymer ?
#
loop_
_entity_poly.entity_id
_entity_poly.type
_entity_poly.pdbx_seq_one_letter_code
_entity_poly.pdbx_strand_id
1 'polypeptide(L)'
;MKIIKLLRWKRVGLSSTILFVFILALLNTFNSFADDYFPESQPSFNIQQQKRQIAGIVTDAKGEAVIGANIIEKGTTNGTVTDNNG
;
A
#
# COMPACT_ATOMS: atom_id res chain seq x y z
N MET A 1 22.82 25.39 45.47
CA MET A 1 23.57 24.70 44.40
C MET A 1 23.33 23.20 44.53
N LYS A 2 22.57 22.57 43.62
CA LYS A 2 22.23 21.12 43.69
C LYS A 2 23.25 20.32 42.89
N ILE A 3 24.00 19.45 43.57
CA ILE A 3 24.97 18.54 42.95
C ILE A 3 24.19 17.33 42.43
N ILE A 4 24.32 17.07 41.13
CA ILE A 4 23.64 15.98 40.42
C ILE A 4 24.30 14.66 40.83
N LYS A 5 23.53 13.72 41.41
CA LYS A 5 24.04 12.37 41.69
C LYS A 5 24.21 11.62 40.37
N LEU A 6 25.46 11.38 39.98
CA LEU A 6 25.78 10.57 38.79
C LEU A 6 25.27 9.13 38.98
N LEU A 7 24.54 8.66 37.97
CA LEU A 7 23.99 7.32 37.89
C LEU A 7 25.15 6.30 37.91
N ARG A 8 25.24 5.53 39.00
CA ARG A 8 26.32 4.55 39.18
C ARG A 8 26.10 3.38 38.22
N TRP A 9 26.93 3.30 37.18
CA TRP A 9 27.00 2.17 36.28
C TRP A 9 27.34 0.91 37.09
N LYS A 10 26.39 -0.01 37.24
CA LYS A 10 26.64 -1.31 37.88
C LYS A 10 27.58 -2.10 36.96
N ARG A 11 28.75 -2.50 37.47
CA ARG A 11 29.69 -3.37 36.73
C ARG A 11 28.96 -4.68 36.42
N VAL A 12 28.63 -4.90 35.15
CA VAL A 12 28.04 -6.16 34.69
C VAL A 12 29.09 -7.26 34.82
N GLY A 13 28.68 -8.42 35.35
CA GLY A 13 29.59 -9.55 35.54
C GLY A 13 30.00 -10.19 34.21
N LEU A 14 31.21 -10.75 34.15
CA LEU A 14 31.80 -11.38 32.96
C LEU A 14 30.92 -12.48 32.35
N SER A 15 30.15 -13.21 33.17
CA SER A 15 29.17 -14.20 32.69
C SER A 15 28.04 -13.58 31.88
N SER A 16 27.61 -12.37 32.23
CA SER A 16 26.54 -11.66 31.53
C SER A 16 26.98 -11.18 30.15
N THR A 17 28.26 -10.80 29.98
CA THR A 17 28.81 -10.42 28.67
C THR A 17 29.04 -11.63 27.77
N ILE A 18 29.47 -12.76 28.34
CA ILE A 18 29.62 -14.03 27.60
C ILE A 18 28.27 -14.51 27.09
N LEU A 19 27.24 -14.48 27.94
CA LEU A 19 25.89 -14.89 27.57
C LEU A 19 25.28 -13.99 26.49
N PHE A 20 25.54 -12.68 26.54
CA PHE A 20 25.10 -11.73 25.53
C PHE A 20 25.77 -11.96 24.17
N VAL A 21 27.09 -12.21 24.16
CA VAL A 21 27.84 -12.54 22.93
C VAL A 21 27.36 -13.87 22.33
N PHE A 22 27.05 -14.85 23.17
CA PHE A 22 26.52 -16.14 22.73
C PHE A 22 25.12 -16.02 22.11
N ILE A 23 24.23 -15.20 22.70
CA ILE A 23 22.91 -14.89 22.14
C ILE A 23 23.03 -14.17 20.80
N LEU A 24 23.94 -13.19 20.68
CA LEU A 24 24.22 -12.50 19.43
C LEU A 24 24.76 -13.44 18.35
N ALA A 25 25.64 -14.38 18.72
CA ALA A 25 26.15 -15.39 17.80
C ALA A 25 25.04 -16.35 17.31
N LEU A 26 24.13 -16.77 18.20
CA LEU A 26 22.99 -17.61 17.82
C LEU A 26 22.00 -16.88 16.91
N LEU A 27 21.71 -15.60 17.16
CA LEU A 27 20.79 -14.81 16.33
C LEU A 27 21.28 -14.61 14.89
N ASN A 28 22.59 -14.57 14.66
CA ASN A 28 23.15 -14.38 13.30
C ASN A 28 23.05 -15.64 12.42
N THR A 29 22.91 -16.83 13.01
CA THR A 29 22.91 -18.10 12.27
C THR A 29 21.53 -18.52 11.77
N PHE A 30 20.46 -17.78 12.08
CA PHE A 30 19.09 -18.11 11.66
C PHE A 30 18.72 -17.66 10.23
N ASN A 31 19.61 -17.00 9.49
CA ASN A 31 19.31 -16.48 8.15
C ASN A 31 19.82 -17.37 7.00
N SER A 32 19.56 -18.68 7.08
CA SER A 32 19.87 -19.60 5.97
C SER A 32 18.64 -20.41 5.57
N PHE A 33 17.67 -19.74 4.96
CA PHE A 33 16.59 -20.38 4.20
C PHE A 33 16.79 -20.01 2.73
N ALA A 34 17.57 -20.83 2.03
CA ALA A 34 17.55 -20.84 0.57
C ALA A 34 16.31 -21.63 0.16
N ASP A 35 15.21 -20.91 -0.09
CA ASP A 35 13.99 -21.47 -0.64
C ASP A 35 14.12 -21.52 -2.17
N ASP A 36 13.94 -22.70 -2.76
CA ASP A 36 13.89 -22.85 -4.22
C ASP A 36 12.61 -22.17 -4.73
N TYR A 37 12.75 -20.91 -5.18
CA TYR A 37 11.64 -20.11 -5.67
C TYR A 37 11.11 -20.66 -7.00
N PHE A 38 10.13 -21.56 -6.93
CA PHE A 38 9.22 -21.85 -8.05
C PHE A 38 8.04 -20.88 -7.95
N PRO A 39 7.90 -19.90 -8.86
CA PRO A 39 6.73 -19.03 -8.86
C PRO A 39 5.52 -19.85 -9.28
N GLU A 40 4.80 -20.40 -8.30
CA GLU A 40 3.46 -20.91 -8.52
C GLU A 40 2.62 -19.73 -9.02
N SER A 41 2.08 -19.85 -10.24
CA SER A 41 1.19 -18.85 -10.82
C SER A 41 -0.10 -18.82 -10.01
N GLN A 42 -0.08 -18.09 -8.89
CA GLN A 42 -1.25 -17.87 -8.06
C GLN A 42 -2.35 -17.31 -8.96
N PRO A 43 -3.51 -17.98 -9.11
CA PRO A 43 -4.63 -17.42 -9.83
C PRO A 43 -5.06 -16.17 -9.06
N SER A 44 -4.61 -15.02 -9.52
CA SER A 44 -5.03 -13.74 -9.00
C SER A 44 -6.52 -13.62 -9.30
N PHE A 45 -7.37 -13.85 -8.30
CA PHE A 45 -8.78 -13.50 -8.39
C PHE A 45 -8.86 -11.97 -8.40
N ASN A 46 -8.68 -11.39 -9.59
CA ASN A 46 -9.03 -10.00 -9.84
C ASN A 46 -10.55 -9.94 -9.85
N ILE A 47 -11.16 -9.69 -8.68
CA ILE A 47 -12.59 -9.38 -8.60
C ILE A 47 -12.76 -8.02 -9.27
N GLN A 48 -12.91 -8.03 -10.59
CA GLN A 48 -13.12 -6.82 -11.35
C GLN A 48 -14.53 -6.34 -11.04
N GLN A 49 -14.62 -5.15 -10.47
CA GLN A 49 -15.89 -4.55 -10.09
C GLN A 49 -16.79 -4.48 -11.33
N GLN A 50 -17.97 -5.12 -11.28
CA GLN A 50 -18.92 -5.13 -12.40
C GLN A 50 -19.36 -3.69 -12.68
N LYS A 51 -18.76 -3.08 -13.71
CA LYS A 51 -19.16 -1.75 -14.19
C LYS A 51 -20.44 -1.89 -14.98
N ARG A 52 -21.49 -1.19 -14.54
CA ARG A 52 -22.68 -1.02 -15.38
C ARG A 52 -22.38 0.05 -16.42
N GLN A 53 -22.63 -0.25 -17.69
CA GLN A 53 -22.51 0.73 -18.76
C GLN A 53 -23.79 1.56 -18.81
N ILE A 54 -23.65 2.88 -18.71
CA ILE A 54 -24.73 3.84 -18.95
C ILE A 54 -24.37 4.62 -20.21
N ALA A 55 -25.32 4.72 -21.13
CA ALA A 55 -25.17 5.45 -22.40
C ALA A 55 -26.33 6.43 -22.57
N GLY A 56 -26.09 7.52 -23.29
CA GLY A 56 -27.05 8.59 -23.56
C GLY A 56 -26.48 9.61 -24.54
N ILE A 57 -27.30 10.57 -24.95
CA ILE A 57 -26.92 11.69 -25.82
C ILE A 57 -27.25 12.99 -25.09
N VAL A 58 -26.32 13.94 -25.09
CA VAL A 58 -26.51 15.29 -24.54
C VAL A 58 -26.92 16.21 -25.67
N THR A 59 -28.11 16.81 -25.53
CA THR A 59 -28.66 17.77 -26.49
C THR A 59 -28.99 19.10 -25.83
N ASP A 60 -29.00 20.17 -26.62
CA ASP A 60 -29.45 21.49 -26.19
C ASP A 60 -30.98 21.62 -26.26
N ALA A 61 -31.51 22.83 -25.97
CA ALA A 61 -32.95 23.09 -26.02
C ALA A 61 -33.57 22.98 -27.42
N LYS A 62 -32.75 22.95 -28.48
CA LYS A 62 -33.18 22.80 -29.88
C LYS A 62 -33.05 21.35 -30.38
N GLY A 63 -32.48 20.47 -29.56
CA GLY A 63 -32.21 19.07 -29.92
C GLY A 63 -30.88 18.85 -30.65
N GLU A 64 -29.99 19.84 -30.66
CA GLU A 64 -28.66 19.73 -31.27
C GLU A 64 -27.67 19.05 -30.32
N ALA A 65 -26.81 18.19 -30.84
CA ALA A 65 -25.81 17.46 -30.07
C ALA A 65 -24.79 18.41 -29.43
N VAL A 66 -24.53 18.23 -28.13
CA VAL A 66 -23.57 19.03 -27.38
C VAL A 66 -22.22 18.31 -27.34
N ILE A 67 -21.27 18.78 -28.13
CA ILE A 67 -19.91 18.24 -28.23
C ILE A 67 -19.04 18.80 -27.08
N GLY A 68 -18.27 17.94 -26.40
CA GLY A 68 -17.34 18.38 -25.36
C GLY A 68 -17.99 18.65 -23.99
N ALA A 69 -19.19 18.15 -23.74
CA ALA A 69 -19.86 18.26 -22.45
C ALA A 69 -19.26 17.29 -21.43
N ASN A 70 -18.88 17.81 -20.26
CA ASN A 70 -18.41 16.98 -19.14
C ASN A 70 -19.59 16.30 -18.44
N ILE A 71 -19.48 14.99 -18.25
CA ILE A 71 -20.48 14.15 -17.56
C ILE A 71 -19.80 13.52 -16.35
N ILE A 72 -20.40 13.67 -15.16
CA ILE A 72 -19.90 13.10 -13.91
C ILE A 72 -21.00 12.26 -13.28
N GLU A 73 -20.68 11.03 -12.90
CA GLU A 73 -21.59 10.20 -12.12
C GLU A 73 -21.62 10.70 -10.66
N LYS A 74 -22.81 11.06 -10.19
CA LYS A 74 -22.97 11.68 -8.86
C LYS A 74 -22.46 10.75 -7.75
N GLY A 75 -21.57 11.26 -6.91
CA GLY A 75 -21.04 10.53 -5.75
C GLY A 75 -19.90 9.57 -6.08
N THR A 76 -19.43 9.54 -7.33
CA THR A 76 -18.23 8.83 -7.74
C THR A 76 -17.22 9.80 -8.35
N THR A 77 -16.04 9.30 -8.69
CA THR A 77 -15.02 10.03 -9.45
C THR A 77 -15.06 9.66 -10.94
N ASN A 78 -16.08 8.92 -11.38
CA ASN A 78 -16.24 8.53 -12.77
C ASN A 78 -16.75 9.73 -13.58
N GLY A 79 -16.15 9.93 -14.75
CA GLY A 79 -16.62 10.93 -15.70
C GLY A 79 -16.20 10.61 -17.12
N THR A 80 -16.88 11.23 -18.06
CA THR A 80 -16.60 11.15 -19.50
C THR A 80 -16.92 12.49 -20.16
N VAL A 81 -16.54 12.63 -21.42
CA VAL A 81 -16.84 13.80 -22.26
C VAL A 81 -17.57 13.31 -23.51
N THR A 82 -18.58 14.06 -23.96
CA THR A 82 -19.34 13.74 -25.19
C THR A 82 -18.50 13.88 -26.46
N ASP A 83 -18.84 13.09 -27.48
CA ASP A 83 -18.16 13.10 -28.77
C ASP A 83 -18.89 13.99 -29.79
N ASN A 84 -18.68 13.76 -31.09
CA ASN A 84 -19.31 14.55 -32.15
C ASN A 84 -20.82 14.32 -32.31
N ASN A 85 -21.37 13.26 -31.71
CA ASN A 85 -22.79 12.91 -31.76
C ASN A 85 -23.53 13.32 -30.48
N GLY A 86 -22.83 13.92 -29.50
CA GLY A 86 -23.36 14.29 -28.18
C GLY A 86 -23.15 13.19 -27.15
#